data_AF-A0A8J7WBK6-F1
#
_entry.id   AF-A0A8J7WBK6-F1
#
_cell.length_a   1.000
_cell.length_b   1.000
_cell.length_c   1.000
_cell.angle_alpha   90.00
_cell.angle_beta   90.00
_cell.angle_gamma   90.00
#
_symmetry.space_group_name_H-M   'P 1'
#
loop_
_entity.id
_entity.type
_entity.pdbx_description
1 polymer ?
#
loop_
_entity_poly.entity_id
_entity_poly.type
_entity_poly.pdbx_seq_one_letter_code
_entity_poly.pdbx_strand_id
1 'polypeptide(L)' 'MAYFDTDLSLTGKGVRDLLARLFETPFDRRQRRLAARVAALRALSDADLAARGLRRDEILFHVFSGRE' A
#
# COMPACT_ATOMS: atom_id res chain seq x y z
N MET A 1 -20.36 -43.59 6.51
CA MET A 1 -18.93 -43.47 6.89
C MET A 1 -18.19 -42.88 5.71
N ALA A 2 -17.90 -41.58 5.71
CA ALA A 2 -17.16 -40.95 4.64
C ALA A 2 -15.66 -41.20 4.87
N TYR A 3 -15.08 -41.94 3.94
CA TYR A 3 -13.65 -42.23 3.83
C TYR A 3 -12.92 -40.91 3.57
N PHE A 4 -12.03 -40.54 4.47
CA PHE A 4 -11.21 -39.33 4.34
C PHE A 4 -10.20 -39.53 3.21
N ASP A 5 -10.57 -39.11 2.01
CA ASP A 5 -9.64 -38.89 0.91
C ASP A 5 -8.77 -37.67 1.26
N THR A 6 -7.70 -37.95 1.99
CA THR A 6 -6.63 -37.01 2.28
C THR A 6 -5.59 -37.18 1.17
N ASP A 7 -5.97 -36.96 -0.08
CA ASP A 7 -5.00 -36.83 -1.15
C ASP A 7 -4.38 -35.43 -1.06
N LEU A 8 -3.15 -35.41 -0.56
CA LEU A 8 -2.26 -34.27 -0.34
C LEU A 8 -1.80 -33.58 -1.64
N SER A 9 -2.70 -33.41 -2.62
CA SER A 9 -2.45 -32.64 -3.85
C SER A 9 -2.56 -31.11 -3.67
N LEU A 10 -2.54 -30.62 -2.43
CA LEU A 10 -2.63 -29.20 -2.04
C LEU A 10 -1.28 -28.54 -1.72
N THR A 11 -0.14 -29.21 -1.93
CA THR A 11 1.13 -28.82 -1.29
C THR A 11 1.92 -27.67 -1.96
N GLY A 12 1.55 -27.19 -3.16
CA GLY A 12 2.34 -26.17 -3.87
C GLY A 12 1.64 -24.85 -4.22
N LYS A 13 0.34 -24.87 -4.50
CA LYS A 13 -0.38 -23.73 -5.09
C LYS A 13 -1.04 -22.81 -4.07
N GLY A 14 -1.64 -23.36 -3.00
CA GLY A 14 -2.38 -22.57 -2.01
C GLY A 14 -1.48 -21.71 -1.12
N VAL A 15 -0.33 -22.23 -0.69
CA VAL A 15 0.64 -21.47 0.10
C VAL A 15 1.35 -20.39 -0.70
N ARG A 16 1.67 -20.63 -1.99
CA ARG A 16 2.25 -19.62 -2.87
C ARG A 16 1.25 -18.53 -3.27
N ASP A 17 -0.04 -18.85 -3.42
CA ASP A 17 -1.09 -17.87 -3.70
C ASP A 17 -1.44 -17.03 -2.46
N LEU A 18 -1.52 -17.66 -1.28
CA LEU A 18 -1.68 -16.96 -0.01
C LEU A 18 -0.46 -16.08 0.30
N LEU A 19 0.74 -16.60 0.05
CA LEU A 19 1.97 -15.81 0.13
C LEU A 19 1.99 -14.74 -0.96
N ALA A 20 1.61 -14.97 -2.20
CA ALA A 20 1.52 -13.93 -3.24
C ALA A 20 0.51 -12.83 -2.88
N ARG A 21 -0.59 -13.16 -2.19
CA ARG A 21 -1.54 -12.19 -1.62
C ARG A 21 -1.00 -11.45 -0.39
N LEU A 22 -0.13 -12.09 0.41
CA LEU A 22 0.63 -11.46 1.50
C LEU A 22 1.86 -10.67 0.99
N PHE A 23 2.39 -11.04 -0.17
CA PHE A 23 3.48 -10.45 -0.95
C PHE A 23 2.98 -9.48 -2.03
N GLU A 24 1.67 -9.20 -2.09
CA GLU A 24 1.18 -7.87 -2.42
C GLU A 24 1.69 -6.98 -1.28
N THR A 25 2.97 -6.63 -1.39
CA THR A 25 3.81 -6.45 -0.21
C THR A 25 3.20 -5.40 0.70
N PRO A 26 3.39 -5.50 2.02
CA PRO A 26 3.09 -4.38 2.91
C PRO A 26 3.77 -3.09 2.41
N PHE A 27 4.89 -3.22 1.69
CA PHE A 27 5.53 -2.15 0.93
C PHE A 27 4.65 -1.59 -0.21
N ASP A 28 4.08 -2.42 -1.09
CA ASP A 28 3.17 -1.98 -2.15
C ASP A 28 1.94 -1.25 -1.62
N ARG A 29 1.30 -1.78 -0.56
CA ARG A 29 0.20 -1.08 0.12
C ARG A 29 0.64 0.26 0.72
N ARG A 30 1.83 0.32 1.31
CA ARG A 30 2.42 1.58 1.82
C ARG A 30 2.70 2.56 0.68
N GLN A 31 3.24 2.08 -0.43
CA GLN A 31 3.53 2.88 -1.62
C GLN A 31 2.24 3.44 -2.23
N ARG A 32 1.19 2.64 -2.39
CA ARG A 32 -0.13 3.10 -2.84
C ARG A 32 -0.73 4.14 -1.91
N ARG A 33 -0.61 3.95 -0.59
CA ARG A 33 -1.09 4.93 0.41
C ARG A 33 -0.32 6.25 0.33
N LEU A 34 1.00 6.21 0.13
CA LEU A 34 1.83 7.40 -0.05
C LEU A 34 1.49 8.12 -1.36
N ALA A 35 1.35 7.37 -2.46
CA ALA A 35 0.94 7.90 -3.74
C ALA A 35 -0.44 8.59 -3.66
N ALA A 36 -1.41 7.96 -2.98
CA ALA A 36 -2.73 8.55 -2.75
C ALA A 36 -2.65 9.85 -1.93
N ARG A 37 -1.78 9.91 -0.91
CA ARG A 37 -1.54 11.13 -0.13
C ARG A 37 -0.94 12.26 -0.98
N VAL A 38 0.06 11.95 -1.80
CA VAL A 38 0.66 12.93 -2.72
C VAL A 38 -0.39 13.43 -3.72
N ALA A 39 -1.19 12.52 -4.29
CA ALA A 39 -2.26 12.88 -5.22
C ALA A 39 -3.31 13.78 -4.57
N ALA A 40 -3.73 13.47 -3.34
CA ALA A 40 -4.68 14.29 -2.59
C ALA A 40 -4.13 15.70 -2.32
N LEU A 41 -2.84 15.83 -1.96
CA LEU A 41 -2.21 17.14 -1.77
C LEU A 41 -2.02 17.90 -3.09
N ARG A 42 -1.68 17.21 -4.18
CA ARG A 42 -1.56 17.83 -5.51
C ARG A 42 -2.90 18.28 -6.09
N ALA A 43 -4.00 17.66 -5.68
CA ALA A 43 -5.34 18.04 -6.07
C ALA A 43 -5.84 19.31 -5.35
N LEU A 44 -5.20 19.72 -4.25
CA LEU A 44 -5.51 20.97 -3.57
C LEU A 44 -5.00 22.18 -4.37
N SER A 45 -5.66 23.33 -4.18
CA SER A 45 -5.17 24.59 -4.72
C SER A 45 -3.92 25.07 -3.98
N ASP A 46 -3.15 25.96 -4.58
CA ASP A 46 -1.99 26.56 -3.91
C ASP A 46 -2.39 27.33 -2.64
N ALA A 47 -3.60 27.90 -2.60
CA ALA A 47 -4.11 28.59 -1.42
C ALA A 47 -4.41 27.61 -0.27
N ASP A 48 -4.99 26.45 -0.57
CA ASP A 48 -5.24 25.38 0.41
C ASP A 48 -3.95 24.75 0.92
N LEU A 49 -2.95 24.61 0.05
CA LEU A 49 -1.60 24.18 0.44
C LEU A 49 -0.93 25.20 1.36
N ALA A 50 -0.99 26.49 1.00
CA ALA A 50 -0.44 27.58 1.82
C ALA A 50 -1.12 27.69 3.19
N ALA A 51 -2.45 27.47 3.26
CA ALA A 51 -3.17 27.41 4.53
C ALA A 51 -2.69 26.28 5.46
N ARG A 52 -2.13 25.20 4.87
CA ARG A 52 -1.49 24.09 5.59
C ARG A 52 0.00 24.33 5.84
N GLY A 53 0.53 25.49 5.47
CA GLY A 53 1.96 25.81 5.59
C GLY A 53 2.85 25.01 4.62
N LEU A 54 2.29 24.52 3.52
CA LEU A 54 3.00 23.68 2.55
C LEU A 54 3.07 24.39 1.19
N ARG A 55 4.21 24.30 0.52
CA ARG A 55 4.34 24.66 -0.90
C ARG A 55 4.26 23.42 -1.77
N ARG A 56 3.93 23.61 -3.06
CA ARG A 56 3.77 22.51 -4.02
C ARG A 56 5.01 21.63 -4.16
N ASP A 57 6.19 22.23 -4.09
CA ASP A 57 7.49 21.56 -4.17
C ASP A 57 7.80 20.75 -2.90
N GLU A 58 7.30 21.19 -1.75
CA GLU A 58 7.52 20.56 -0.44
C GLU A 58 6.60 19.35 -0.21
N ILE A 59 5.59 19.12 -1.05
CA ILE A 59 4.62 18.02 -0.90
C ILE A 59 5.34 16.67 -0.76
N LEU A 60 6.35 16.40 -1.60
CA LEU A 60 7.07 15.14 -1.55
C LEU A 60 7.86 15.04 -0.24
N PHE A 61 8.65 16.05 0.10
CA PHE A 61 9.41 16.06 1.34
C PHE A 61 8.50 15.89 2.56
N HIS A 62 7.38 16.60 2.62
CA HIS A 62 6.39 16.48 3.70
C HIS A 62 5.80 15.06 3.81
N VAL A 63 5.43 14.42 2.69
CA VAL A 63 4.83 13.08 2.71
C VAL A 63 5.84 11.99 3.10
N PHE A 64 7.11 12.16 2.74
CA PHE A 64 8.16 11.15 2.97
C PHE A 64 9.01 11.40 4.23
N SER A 65 9.10 12.63 4.74
CA SER A 65 9.95 13.01 5.90
C SER A 65 9.37 12.63 7.26
N GLY A 66 8.06 12.34 7.38
CA GLY A 66 7.43 11.96 8.64
C GLY A 66 7.65 10.50 9.06
N ARG A 67 8.81 9.92 8.72
CA ARG A 67 9.08 8.48 8.84
C ARG A 67 10.46 8.23 9.45
N GLU A 68 10.52 8.32 10.77
CA GLU A 68 11.52 7.67 11.61
C GLU A 68 10.89 6.44 12.28
#